data_AF-Q7MCD3-F1
#
_entry.id   AF-Q7MCD3-F1
#
_cell.length_a   1.000
_cell.length_b   1.000
_cell.length_c   1.000
_cell.angle_alpha   90.00
_cell.angle_beta   90.00
_cell.angle_gamma   90.00
#
_symmetry.space_group_name_H-M   'P 1'
#
loop_
_entity.id
_entity.type
_entity.pdbx_description
1 polymer ?
#
loop_
_entity_poly.entity_id
_entity_poly.type
_entity_poly.pdbx_seq_one_letter_code
_entity_poly.pdbx_strand_id
1 'polypeptide(L)'
;MMIHLIAEIKAHADRVDEVRGLLQSLLEPTRQEQGCCQYELFVDNQIEGLFLMQEIWCSQQSLDRHIASEHFQRFKDRIEEEELLEYLHLRPLTFVA
;
A
#
# COMPACT_ATOMS: atom_id res chain seq x y z
N MET A 1 -2.91 -20.07 2.85
CA MET A 1 -1.49 -19.68 2.81
C MET A 1 -1.41 -18.19 3.07
N MET A 2 -0.43 -17.73 3.84
CA MET A 2 -0.21 -16.29 4.02
C MET A 2 0.27 -15.66 2.71
N ILE A 3 -0.09 -14.41 2.48
CA ILE A 3 0.39 -13.60 1.37
C ILE A 3 1.42 -12.63 1.92
N HIS A 4 2.58 -12.58 1.29
CA HIS A 4 3.60 -11.56 1.56
C HIS A 4 3.70 -10.68 0.32
N LEU A 5 3.63 -9.37 0.50
CA LEU A 5 3.61 -8.41 -0.60
C LEU A 5 4.40 -7.16 -0.21
N ILE A 6 5.10 -6.59 -1.18
CA ILE A 6 5.54 -5.19 -1.13
C ILE A 6 4.81 -4.43 -2.23
N ALA A 7 4.11 -3.35 -1.89
CA ALA A 7 3.67 -2.35 -2.85
C ALA A 7 4.74 -1.25 -2.93
N GLU A 8 5.42 -1.16 -4.06
CA GLU A 8 6.35 -0.06 -4.36
C GLU A 8 5.60 1.04 -5.10
N ILE A 9 5.60 2.24 -4.52
CA ILE A 9 4.70 3.33 -4.91
C ILE A 9 5.56 4.57 -5.12
N LYS A 10 5.67 5.02 -6.37
CA LYS A 10 6.44 6.20 -6.73
C LYS A 10 5.49 7.35 -7.04
N ALA A 11 5.52 8.39 -6.19
CA ALA A 11 4.79 9.63 -6.42
C ALA A 11 5.47 10.47 -7.51
N HIS A 12 4.68 11.26 -8.24
CA HIS A 12 5.24 12.39 -8.99
C HIS A 12 5.95 13.37 -8.05
N ALA A 13 7.01 14.02 -8.54
CA ALA A 13 7.88 14.87 -7.72
C ALA A 13 7.14 16.01 -7.01
N ASP A 14 6.09 16.56 -7.61
CA ASP A 14 5.25 17.63 -7.06
C ASP A 14 4.11 17.12 -6.16
N ARG A 15 3.94 15.80 -6.02
CA ARG A 15 2.84 15.15 -5.28
C ARG A 15 3.27 14.32 -4.08
N VAL A 16 4.55 14.34 -3.71
CA VAL A 16 5.13 13.49 -2.65
C VAL A 16 4.40 13.60 -1.32
N ASP A 17 4.12 14.81 -0.84
CA ASP A 17 3.47 15.03 0.45
C ASP A 17 2.00 14.61 0.43
N GLU A 18 1.31 14.83 -0.68
CA GLU A 18 -0.07 14.39 -0.89
C GLU A 18 -0.17 12.86 -0.86
N VAL A 19 0.67 12.18 -1.63
CA VAL A 19 0.74 10.72 -1.65
C VAL A 19 1.11 10.17 -0.27
N ARG A 20 2.06 10.78 0.44
CA ARG A 20 2.40 10.38 1.82
C ARG A 20 1.19 10.44 2.73
N GLY A 21 0.42 11.53 2.69
CA GLY A 21 -0.78 11.69 3.51
C GLY A 21 -1.85 10.63 3.19
N LEU A 22 -2.06 10.36 1.90
CA LEU A 22 -2.99 9.32 1.44
C LEU A 22 -2.56 7.92 1.90
N LEU A 23 -1.28 7.57 1.77
CA LEU A 23 -0.76 6.28 2.23
C LEU A 23 -0.85 6.14 3.76
N GLN A 24 -0.56 7.20 4.51
CA GLN A 24 -0.71 7.22 5.97
C GLN A 24 -2.17 7.00 6.40
N SER A 25 -3.13 7.51 5.64
CA SER A 25 -4.56 7.34 5.93
C SER A 25 -5.04 5.89 5.83
N LEU A 26 -4.32 5.04 5.09
CA LEU A 26 -4.61 3.60 4.98
C LEU A 26 -4.19 2.83 6.24
N LEU A 27 -3.20 3.31 6.99
CA LEU A 27 -2.52 2.50 8.01
C LEU A 27 -3.46 1.95 9.08
N GLU A 28 -4.07 2.82 9.87
CA GLU A 28 -4.92 2.41 10.99
C GLU A 28 -6.17 1.61 10.57
N PRO A 29 -6.96 2.00 9.56
CA PRO A 29 -8.10 1.19 9.16
C PRO A 29 -7.67 -0.19 8.61
N THR A 30 -6.58 -0.26 7.84
CA THR A 30 -6.09 -1.54 7.30
C THR A 30 -5.61 -2.48 8.41
N ARG A 31 -4.89 -1.96 9.40
CA ARG A 31 -4.40 -2.74 10.56
C ARG A 31 -5.53 -3.32 11.42
N GLN A 32 -6.71 -2.71 11.39
CA GLN A 32 -7.89 -3.21 12.10
C GLN A 32 -8.64 -4.28 11.30
N GLU A 33 -8.29 -4.49 10.03
CA GLU A 33 -8.95 -5.50 9.21
C GLU A 33 -8.64 -6.92 9.68
N GLN A 34 -9.69 -7.74 9.68
CA GLN A 34 -9.54 -9.15 10.04
C GLN A 34 -8.62 -9.85 9.03
N GLY A 35 -7.49 -10.36 9.54
CA GLY A 35 -6.53 -11.09 8.74
C GLY A 35 -5.48 -10.21 8.07
N CYS A 36 -5.41 -8.92 8.42
CA CYS A 36 -4.19 -8.13 8.29
C CYS A 36 -3.20 -8.62 9.35
N CYS A 37 -2.07 -9.18 8.90
CA CYS A 37 -1.03 -9.74 9.75
C CYS A 37 0.14 -8.73 9.92
N GLN A 38 0.45 -7.92 8.89
CA GLN A 38 1.40 -6.79 8.93
C GLN A 38 0.99 -5.74 7.88
N TYR A 39 1.13 -4.45 8.20
CA TYR A 39 0.90 -3.33 7.28
C TYR A 39 1.74 -2.11 7.71
N GLU A 40 2.88 -1.94 7.06
CA GLU A 40 3.90 -0.96 7.43
C GLU A 40 4.33 -0.12 6.23
N LEU A 41 4.34 1.19 6.41
CA LEU A 41 4.74 2.16 5.41
C LEU A 41 6.15 2.65 5.66
N PHE A 42 6.98 2.58 4.62
CA PHE A 42 8.34 3.09 4.60
C PHE A 42 8.51 4.12 3.48
N VAL A 43 9.47 5.01 3.66
CA VAL A 43 9.99 5.88 2.60
C VAL A 43 11.40 5.39 2.24
N ASP A 44 11.72 5.42 0.95
CA ASP A 44 13.08 5.14 0.50
C ASP A 44 13.99 6.34 0.81
N ASN A 45 15.18 6.07 1.37
CA ASN A 45 16.14 7.11 1.75
C ASN A 45 17.05 7.56 0.59
N GLN A 46 17.00 6.88 -0.56
CA GLN A 46 17.83 7.13 -1.75
C GLN A 46 17.01 7.68 -2.92
N ILE A 47 15.72 7.31 -3.01
CA ILE A 47 14.82 7.70 -4.09
C ILE A 47 13.69 8.56 -3.52
N GLU A 48 13.75 9.86 -3.76
CA GLU A 48 12.72 10.80 -3.30
C GLU A 48 11.33 10.42 -3.83
N GLY A 49 10.31 10.48 -2.97
CA GLY A 49 8.94 10.15 -3.35
C GLY A 49 8.66 8.67 -3.60
N LEU A 50 9.62 7.78 -3.32
CA LEU A 50 9.41 6.35 -3.33
C LEU A 50 8.96 5.87 -1.94
N PHE A 51 7.83 5.19 -1.91
CA PHE A 51 7.25 4.58 -0.72
C PHE A 51 7.17 3.06 -0.90
N LEU A 52 7.32 2.33 0.20
CA LEU A 52 7.16 0.89 0.25
C LEU A 52 6.11 0.56 1.31
N MET A 53 5.01 -0.08 0.90
CA MET A 53 4.08 -0.71 1.83
C MET A 53 4.45 -2.18 1.95
N GLN A 54 4.88 -2.61 3.13
CA GLN A 54 5.12 -4.01 3.43
C GLN A 54 3.86 -4.60 4.05
N GLU A 55 3.36 -5.68 3.44
CA GLU A 55 2.10 -6.28 3.79
C GLU A 55 2.24 -7.78 4.02
N ILE A 56 1.61 -8.27 5.08
CA ILE A 56 1.37 -9.69 5.29
C ILE A 56 -0.11 -9.87 5.54
N TRP A 57 -0.72 -10.75 4.75
CA TRP A 57 -2.14 -11.11 4.89
C TRP A 57 -2.26 -12.58 5.23
N CYS A 58 -3.15 -12.90 6.16
CA CYS A 58 -3.27 -14.26 6.64
C CYS A 58 -3.92 -15.21 5.58
N SER A 59 -4.54 -14.64 4.53
CA SER A 59 -5.06 -15.38 3.36
C SER A 59 -5.29 -14.46 2.15
N GLN A 60 -5.46 -15.05 0.96
CA GLN A 60 -5.90 -14.30 -0.25
C GLN A 60 -7.26 -13.63 -0.02
N GLN A 61 -8.21 -14.29 0.64
CA GLN A 61 -9.51 -13.70 0.95
C GLN A 61 -9.41 -12.46 1.85
N SER A 62 -8.41 -12.41 2.74
CA SER A 62 -8.16 -11.22 3.55
C SER A 62 -7.69 -10.04 2.69
N LEU A 63 -6.75 -10.30 1.77
CA LEU A 63 -6.28 -9.30 0.81
C LEU A 63 -7.39 -8.85 -0.15
N ASP A 64 -8.23 -9.76 -0.64
CA ASP A 64 -9.35 -9.42 -1.53
C ASP A 64 -10.37 -8.51 -0.82
N ARG A 65 -10.64 -8.76 0.48
CA ARG A 65 -11.49 -7.88 1.29
C ARG A 65 -10.86 -6.51 1.49
N HIS A 66 -9.55 -6.44 1.72
CA HIS A 66 -8.82 -5.18 1.83
C HIS A 66 -8.95 -4.36 0.55
N ILE A 67 -8.69 -4.98 -0.60
CA ILE A 67 -8.80 -4.31 -1.91
C ILE A 67 -10.23 -3.81 -2.14
N ALA A 68 -11.25 -4.53 -1.66
CA ALA A 68 -12.64 -4.12 -1.76
C ALA A 68 -13.10 -3.15 -0.66
N SER A 69 -12.25 -2.79 0.30
CA SER A 69 -12.62 -1.96 1.45
C SER A 69 -12.88 -0.51 1.02
N GLU A 70 -13.75 0.19 1.77
CA GLU A 70 -14.10 1.57 1.45
C GLU A 70 -12.89 2.51 1.50
N HIS A 71 -12.00 2.35 2.48
CA HIS A 71 -10.84 3.23 2.62
C HIS A 71 -9.80 2.96 1.52
N PHE A 72 -9.64 1.71 1.08
CA PHE A 72 -8.77 1.39 -0.04
C PHE A 72 -9.33 1.90 -1.37
N GLN A 73 -10.64 1.73 -1.62
CA GLN A 73 -11.28 2.25 -2.82
C GLN A 73 -11.19 3.79 -2.89
N ARG A 74 -11.45 4.51 -1.79
CA ARG A 74 -11.26 5.97 -1.75
C ARG A 74 -9.83 6.40 -2.04
N PHE A 75 -8.84 5.67 -1.50
CA PHE A 75 -7.44 5.91 -1.81
C PHE A 75 -7.16 5.70 -3.30
N LYS A 76 -7.61 4.57 -3.85
CA LYS A 76 -7.43 4.20 -5.26
C LYS A 76 -8.04 5.24 -6.20
N ASP A 77 -9.29 5.63 -5.95
CA ASP A 77 -9.97 6.63 -6.78
C ASP A 77 -9.21 7.96 -6.74
N ARG A 78 -8.74 8.38 -5.55
CA ARG A 78 -7.99 9.62 -5.39
C ARG A 78 -6.66 9.64 -6.16
N ILE A 79 -5.90 8.54 -6.15
CA ILE A 79 -4.63 8.47 -6.89
C ILE A 79 -4.84 8.41 -8.41
N GLU A 80 -5.94 7.81 -8.87
CA GLU A 80 -6.27 7.69 -10.29
C GLU A 80 -6.83 9.01 -10.86
N GLU A 81 -7.77 9.65 -10.15
CA GLU A 81 -8.41 10.90 -10.59
C GLU A 81 -7.42 12.06 -10.73
N GLU A 82 -6.42 12.13 -9.86
CA GLU A 82 -5.43 13.20 -9.85
C GLU A 82 -4.07 12.79 -10.44
N GLU A 83 -3.96 11.57 -10.98
CA GLU A 83 -2.75 11.03 -11.59
C GLU A 83 -1.51 11.25 -10.69
N LEU A 84 -1.60 10.81 -9.43
CA LEU A 84 -0.60 11.18 -8.41
C LEU A 84 0.70 10.38 -8.46
N LEU A 85 0.70 9.25 -9.16
CA LEU A 85 1.80 8.28 -9.14
C LEU A 85 2.47 8.16 -10.51
N GLU A 86 3.80 8.17 -10.53
CA GLU A 86 4.56 7.76 -11.71
C GLU A 86 4.36 6.27 -11.97
N TYR A 87 4.35 5.46 -10.90
CA TYR A 87 4.03 4.03 -10.98
C TYR A 87 3.62 3.44 -9.62
N LEU A 88 2.94 2.29 -9.69
CA LEU A 88 2.68 1.39 -8.58
C LEU A 88 3.02 -0.03 -9.01
N HIS A 89 3.94 -0.68 -8.30
CA HIS A 89 4.36 -2.05 -8.57
C HIS A 89 4.08 -2.95 -7.37
N LEU A 90 3.27 -3.99 -7.59
CA LEU A 90 3.04 -5.03 -6.61
C LEU A 90 4.10 -6.13 -6.76
N ARG A 91 4.78 -6.46 -5.67
CA ARG A 91 5.82 -7.50 -5.60
C ARG A 91 5.41 -8.60 -4.63
N PRO A 92 4.73 -9.66 -5.10
CA PRO A 92 4.44 -10.83 -4.28
C PRO A 92 5.73 -11.51 -3.87
N LEU A 93 5.81 -11.92 -2.60
CA LEU A 93 7.00 -12.54 -2.02
C LEU A 93 6.69 -13.94 -1.51
N THR A 94 7.68 -14.82 -1.61
CA THR A 94 7.68 -16.11 -0.94
C THR A 94 8.66 -16.04 0.22
N PHE A 95 8.18 -16.28 1.43
CA PHE A 95 9.06 -16.42 2.59
C PHE A 95 9.88 -17.71 2.47
N VAL A 96 11.20 -17.63 2.65
CA VAL A 96 12.13 -18.75 2.41
C VAL A 96 12.65 -19.37 3.70
N ALA A 97 13.05 -18.57 4.70
CA ALA A 97 13.61 -19.04 5.97
C ALA A 97 13.56 -17.94 7.03
#